data_AF-A0A8T5HFQ6-F1
#
_entry.id   AF-A0A8T5HFQ6-F1
#
_cell.length_a   1.000
_cell.length_b   1.000
_cell.length_c   1.000
_cell.angle_alpha   90.00
_cell.angle_beta   90.00
_cell.angle_gamma   90.00
#
_symmetry.space_group_name_H-M   'P 1'
#
loop_
_entity.id
_entity.type
_entity.pdbx_description
1 polymer ?
#
loop_
_entity_poly.entity_id
_entity_poly.type
_entity_poly.pdbx_seq_one_letter_code
_entity_poly.pdbx_strand_id
1 'polypeptide(L)' 'MNDPNHYAEMYNAYEKTPKKIRVLDSTLREGEQHPGVSFTNKQRIQIAWMLDYFGVDQIEISPVVSPDHKEATKTIIQ' A
#
# COMPACT_ATOMS: atom_id res chain seq x y z
N MET A 1 19.03 -29.12 -20.28
CA MET A 1 18.29 -28.01 -20.93
C MET A 1 17.24 -28.51 -21.95
N ASN A 2 16.66 -29.71 -21.79
CA ASN A 2 15.66 -30.27 -22.72
C ASN A 2 14.28 -30.48 -22.07
N ASP A 3 14.10 -30.04 -20.83
CA ASP A 3 12.80 -30.09 -20.17
C ASP A 3 12.11 -28.73 -20.35
N PRO A 4 11.00 -28.64 -21.09
CA PRO A 4 10.24 -27.41 -21.25
C PRO A 4 9.70 -26.85 -19.93
N ASN A 5 9.65 -27.67 -18.87
CA ASN A 5 9.20 -27.27 -17.53
C ASN A 5 10.34 -26.88 -16.59
N HIS A 6 11.60 -26.87 -17.05
CA HIS A 6 12.76 -26.58 -16.19
C HIS A 6 12.63 -25.27 -15.39
N TYR A 7 12.06 -24.23 -16.00
CA TYR A 7 11.80 -22.96 -15.30
C TYR A 7 10.50 -22.99 -14.50
N ALA A 8 9.49 -23.73 -14.94
CA ALA A 8 8.21 -23.84 -14.25
C ALA A 8 8.38 -24.49 -12.86
N GLU A 9 9.23 -25.50 -12.73
CA GLU A 9 9.54 -26.11 -11.43
C GLU A 9 10.26 -25.14 -10.49
N MET A 10 11.17 -24.29 -10.99
CA MET A 10 11.84 -23.28 -10.16
C MET A 10 10.88 -22.19 -9.65
N TYR A 11 9.96 -21.71 -10.49
CA TYR A 11 9.02 -20.64 -10.10
C TYR A 11 7.82 -21.16 -9.30
N ASN A 12 7.39 -22.40 -9.55
CA ASN A 12 6.26 -23.02 -8.86
C ASN A 12 6.68 -23.89 -7.66
N ALA A 13 7.98 -24.00 -7.38
CA ALA A 13 8.47 -24.70 -6.20
C ALA A 13 7.85 -24.06 -4.95
N TYR A 14 6.96 -24.81 -4.31
CA TYR A 14 6.36 -24.41 -3.05
C TYR A 14 7.46 -24.34 -1.98
N GLU A 15 7.75 -23.14 -1.48
CA GLU A 15 8.63 -23.03 -0.32
C GLU A 15 7.93 -23.68 0.89
N LYS A 16 8.57 -24.69 1.49
CA LYS A 16 8.04 -25.42 2.65
C LYS A 16 7.65 -24.51 3.82
N THR A 17 8.31 -23.37 3.94
CA THR A 17 7.99 -22.32 4.91
C THR A 17 7.34 -21.15 4.17
N PRO A 18 6.06 -20.83 4.43
CA PRO A 18 5.45 -19.67 3.84
C PRO A 18 6.21 -18.41 4.26
N LYS A 19 6.63 -17.60 3.28
CA LYS A 19 7.24 -16.30 3.56
C LYS A 19 6.22 -15.40 4.23
N LYS A 20 6.65 -14.64 5.24
CA LYS A 20 5.83 -13.57 5.80
C LYS A 20 5.63 -12.50 4.72
N ILE A 21 4.40 -12.38 4.22
CA ILE A 21 4.02 -11.29 3.31
C ILE A 21 3.81 -10.04 4.15
N ARG A 22 4.31 -8.90 3.64
CA ARG A 22 4.02 -7.58 4.21
C ARG A 22 3.25 -6.76 3.19
N VAL A 23 2.27 -6.02 3.67
CA VAL A 23 1.40 -5.18 2.85
C VAL A 23 1.79 -3.72 3.03
N LEU A 24 2.21 -3.09 1.93
CA LEU A 24 2.24 -1.64 1.81
C LEU A 24 0.98 -1.22 1.06
N ASP A 25 0.09 -0.50 1.73
CA ASP A 25 -1.11 0.05 1.10
C ASP A 25 -0.85 1.45 0.57
N SER A 26 -1.12 1.66 -0.73
CA SER A 26 -0.86 2.92 -1.44
C SER A 26 -2.12 3.71 -1.79
N THR A 27 -3.26 3.42 -1.15
CA THR A 27 -4.55 4.11 -1.40
C THR A 27 -4.44 5.63 -1.25
N LEU A 28 -3.72 6.11 -0.23
CA LEU A 28 -3.55 7.55 0.06
C LEU A 28 -2.42 8.22 -0.73
N ARG A 29 -1.80 7.51 -1.68
CA ARG A 29 -0.81 8.06 -2.62
C ARG A 29 -1.17 7.78 -4.06
N GLU A 30 -1.08 6.52 -4.49
CA GLU A 30 -1.38 6.13 -5.87
C GLU A 30 -2.89 6.16 -6.16
N GLY A 31 -3.71 5.78 -5.17
CA GLY A 31 -5.17 5.82 -5.32
C GLY A 31 -5.71 7.23 -5.63
N GLU A 32 -5.13 8.26 -5.03
CA GLU A 32 -5.50 9.66 -5.28
C GLU A 32 -5.02 10.22 -6.63
N GLN A 33 -4.04 9.59 -7.28
CA GLN A 33 -3.60 10.02 -8.62
C GLN A 33 -4.57 9.56 -9.72
N HIS A 34 -5.53 8.69 -9.38
CA HIS A 34 -6.55 8.25 -10.32
C HIS A 34 -7.51 9.39 -10.69
N PRO A 35 -7.79 9.62 -11.99
CA PRO A 35 -8.74 10.64 -12.42
C PRO A 35 -10.10 10.50 -11.74
N GLY A 36 -10.59 11.58 -11.13
CA GLY A 36 -11.88 11.60 -10.44
C GLY A 36 -11.82 11.12 -8.98
N VAL A 37 -10.65 10.74 -8.47
CA VAL A 37 -10.44 10.49 -7.03
C VAL A 37 -9.85 11.74 -6.40
N SER A 38 -10.51 12.25 -5.37
CA SER A 38 -9.98 13.33 -4.54
C SER A 38 -10.55 13.19 -3.13
N PHE A 39 -9.68 13.00 -2.15
CA PHE A 39 -10.08 12.94 -0.76
C PHE A 39 -10.01 14.33 -0.12
N THR A 40 -10.91 14.58 0.82
CA THR A 40 -10.80 15.68 1.79
C THR A 40 -9.83 15.29 2.92
N ASN A 41 -9.33 16.24 3.71
CA ASN A 41 -8.45 15.93 4.85
C ASN A 41 -9.10 14.95 5.83
N LYS A 42 -10.39 15.11 6.11
CA LYS A 42 -11.15 14.18 6.96
C LYS A 42 -11.19 12.78 6.39
N GLN A 43 -11.43 12.63 5.08
CA GLN A 43 -11.43 11.32 4.43
C GLN A 43 -10.04 10.68 4.45
N ARG A 44 -8.96 11.44 4.20
CA ARG A 44 -7.58 10.91 4.29
C ARG A 44 -7.29 10.34 5.68
N ILE A 45 -7.63 11.10 6.72
CA ILE A 45 -7.43 10.68 8.13
C ILE A 45 -8.26 9.43 8.44
N GLN A 46 -9.53 9.41 8.04
CA GLN A 46 -10.39 8.25 8.26
C GLN A 46 -9.88 6.99 7.55
N ILE A 47 -9.47 7.11 6.28
CA ILE A 47 -8.89 6.00 5.51
C ILE A 47 -7.61 5.50 6.18
N ALA A 48 -6.72 6.40 6.61
CA ALA A 48 -5.49 6.02 7.31
C ALA A 48 -5.77 5.21 8.58
N TRP A 49 -6.74 5.65 9.40
CA TRP A 49 -7.15 4.90 10.60
C TRP A 49 -7.84 3.58 10.27
N MET A 50 -8.60 3.50 9.18
CA MET A 50 -9.19 2.24 8.72
C MET A 50 -8.14 1.25 8.25
N LEU A 51 -7.10 1.71 7.55
CA LEU A 51 -5.97 0.88 7.10
C LEU A 51 -5.14 0.39 8.29
N ASP A 52 -4.89 1.26 9.27
CA ASP A 52 -4.23 0.89 10.52
C ASP A 52 -5.03 -0.16 11.31
N TYR A 53 -6.33 0.08 11.50
CA TYR A 53 -7.24 -0.87 12.14
C TYR A 53 -7.32 -2.20 11.39
N PHE A 54 -7.29 -2.18 10.06
CA PHE A 54 -7.24 -3.39 9.24
C PHE A 54 -5.93 -4.16 9.42
N GLY A 55 -4.84 -3.48 9.78
CA GLY A 55 -3.56 -4.09 10.13
C GLY A 55 -2.58 -4.24 8.96
N VAL A 56 -2.56 -3.28 8.03
CA VAL A 56 -1.50 -3.23 7.00
C VAL A 56 -0.14 -2.95 7.64
N ASP A 57 0.95 -3.48 7.07
CA ASP A 57 2.28 -3.25 7.64
C ASP A 57 2.77 -1.81 7.44
N GLN A 58 2.35 -1.16 6.33
CA GLN A 58 2.72 0.22 5.99
C GLN A 58 1.60 0.91 5.20
N ILE A 59 1.42 2.21 5.46
CA ILE A 59 0.53 3.09 4.69
C ILE A 59 1.40 4.12 3.97
N GLU A 60 1.25 4.23 2.66
CA GLU A 60 1.99 5.18 1.84
C GLU A 60 1.22 6.50 1.67
N ILE A 61 1.86 7.62 2.05
CA ILE A 61 1.30 8.97 2.00
C ILE A 61 2.32 9.98 1.46
N SER A 62 1.86 11.08 0.86
CA SER A 62 2.73 12.14 0.32
C SER A 62 2.37 13.53 0.87
N PRO A 63 3.20 14.15 1.73
CA PRO A 63 2.92 15.46 2.31
C PRO A 63 3.25 16.64 1.38
N VAL A 64 3.91 16.41 0.25
CA VAL A 64 4.44 17.46 -0.64
C VAL A 64 3.47 17.87 -1.75
N VAL A 65 2.33 17.19 -1.88
CA VAL A 65 1.36 17.42 -2.96
C VAL A 65 0.63 18.76 -2.79
N SER A 66 0.16 19.07 -1.58
CA SER A 66 -0.54 20.32 -1.27
C SER A 66 -0.53 20.63 0.24
N PRO A 67 -0.92 21.85 0.66
CA PRO A 67 -1.08 22.18 2.08
C PRO A 67 -2.02 21.22 2.82
N ASP A 68 -3.10 20.80 2.16
CA ASP A 68 -4.08 19.84 2.67
C ASP A 68 -3.45 18.46 2.96
N HIS A 69 -2.63 17.97 2.03
CA HIS A 69 -1.89 16.72 2.23
C HIS A 69 -0.90 16.82 3.39
N LYS A 70 -0.23 17.96 3.53
CA LYS A 70 0.69 18.21 4.63
C LYS A 70 -0.05 18.21 5.97
N GLU A 71 -1.21 18.85 6.06
CA GLU A 71 -2.03 18.88 7.27
C GLU A 71 -2.55 17.49 7.66
N ALA A 72 -3.10 16.75 6.69
CA ALA A 72 -3.57 15.39 6.91
C ALA A 72 -2.43 14.47 7.35
N THR A 73 -1.29 14.52 6.67
CA THR A 73 -0.10 13.72 7.01
C THR A 73 0.39 14.02 8.43
N LYS A 74 0.42 15.30 8.82
CA LYS A 74 0.79 15.69 10.18
C LYS A 74 -0.17 15.10 11.21
N THR A 75 -1.48 15.14 10.94
CA THR A 75 -2.50 14.60 11.84
C THR A 75 -2.43 13.08 11.96
N ILE A 76 -2.09 12.37 10.88
CA ILE A 76 -1.97 10.90 10.87
C ILE A 76 -0.74 10.42 11.67
N ILE A 77 0.36 11.18 11.66
CA ILE A 77 1.63 10.79 12.29
C ILE A 77 1.73 11.26 13.76
N GLN A 78 0.98 12.27 14.16
CA GLN A 78 0.96 12.79 15.54
C GLN A 78 0.24 11.84 16.50
#